data_AF-A0A522NFS6-F1
#
_entry.id   AF-A0A522NFS6-F1
#
_cell.length_a   1.000
_cell.length_b   1.000
_cell.length_c   1.000
_cell.angle_alpha   90.00
_cell.angle_beta   90.00
_cell.angle_gamma   90.00
#
_symmetry.space_group_name_H-M   'P 1'
#
loop_
_entity.id
_entity.type
_entity.pdbx_description
1 polymer ?
#
loop_
_entity_poly.entity_id
_entity_poly.type
_entity_poly.pdbx_seq_one_letter_code
_entity_poly.pdbx_strand_id
1 'polypeptide(L)'
;MDDLLGPSGEPKSLVPIAGHSYLLKLGRGAILYWVFDEPDEETAYTLFVRLTDKEAHAVHEADYLVGMLEPVRGKLKFPGALLMVQHRGSKKIAVRRFIIPSDDSEYEFVNDLIYAASYASDYNKEVNFGLAADSHNLRDKMTQLETEKWALQAETRELKAKTHRLKERLARLADDQLRATKPEIQLAESLGRLVSVAS
;
A
#
# COMPACT_ATOMS: atom_id res chain seq x y z
N MET A 1 -9.90 24.87 -15.78
CA MET A 1 -9.71 23.45 -16.17
C MET A 1 -9.06 23.43 -17.56
N ASP A 2 -8.09 24.35 -17.78
CA ASP A 2 -7.79 24.91 -19.12
C ASP A 2 -6.34 24.66 -19.57
N ASP A 3 -5.56 23.88 -18.83
CA ASP A 3 -4.13 23.65 -19.11
C ASP A 3 -3.85 22.38 -19.93
N LEU A 4 -4.87 21.76 -20.55
CA LEU A 4 -4.71 20.52 -21.33
C LEU A 4 -4.56 20.73 -22.84
N LEU A 5 -4.70 21.95 -23.36
CA LEU A 5 -4.63 22.24 -24.79
C LEU A 5 -3.46 23.19 -25.11
N GLY A 6 -2.62 22.80 -26.06
CA GLY A 6 -1.59 23.68 -26.62
C GLY A 6 -2.20 24.80 -27.49
N PRO A 7 -1.38 25.78 -27.91
CA PRO A 7 -1.85 26.91 -28.73
C PRO A 7 -2.43 26.51 -30.11
N SER A 8 -2.26 25.25 -30.52
CA SER A 8 -2.84 24.65 -31.74
C SER A 8 -4.11 23.82 -31.50
N GLY A 9 -4.56 23.67 -30.24
CA GLY A 9 -5.63 22.71 -29.88
C GLY A 9 -5.18 21.25 -29.84
N GLU A 10 -3.89 20.95 -30.09
CA GLU A 10 -3.35 19.61 -29.95
C GLU A 10 -2.89 19.34 -28.49
N PRO A 11 -3.20 18.16 -27.92
CA PRO A 11 -2.75 17.78 -26.59
C PRO A 11 -1.22 17.65 -26.60
N LYS A 12 -0.54 18.49 -25.79
CA LYS A 12 0.90 18.74 -25.86
C LYS A 12 1.84 17.56 -25.53
N SER A 13 1.36 16.35 -25.33
CA SER A 13 2.20 15.20 -24.95
C SER A 13 1.43 13.88 -24.88
N LEU A 14 0.80 13.47 -25.98
CA LEU A 14 0.41 12.08 -26.14
C LEU A 14 1.63 11.29 -26.61
N VAL A 15 2.02 10.27 -25.85
CA VAL A 15 3.09 9.36 -26.23
C VAL A 15 2.45 8.01 -26.55
N PRO A 16 2.44 7.56 -27.83
CA PRO A 16 1.87 6.27 -28.18
C PRO A 16 2.68 5.14 -27.53
N ILE A 17 2.00 4.08 -27.09
CA ILE A 17 2.67 2.87 -26.58
C ILE A 17 2.46 1.71 -27.57
N ALA A 18 1.23 1.22 -27.69
CA ALA A 18 0.85 0.15 -28.60
C ALA A 18 -0.65 0.23 -28.93
N GLY A 19 -1.03 -0.20 -30.14
CA GLY A 19 -2.42 -0.18 -30.59
C GLY A 19 -3.05 1.21 -30.49
N HIS A 20 -4.19 1.29 -29.80
CA HIS A 20 -4.89 2.55 -29.50
C HIS A 20 -4.55 3.14 -28.12
N SER A 21 -3.48 2.66 -27.48
CA SER A 21 -3.07 3.05 -26.13
C SER A 21 -1.98 4.13 -26.12
N TYR A 22 -2.06 5.04 -25.15
CA TYR A 22 -1.15 6.18 -25.04
C TYR A 22 -0.91 6.62 -23.59
N LEU A 23 0.23 7.29 -23.37
CA LEU A 23 0.49 8.06 -22.15
C LEU A 23 0.14 9.52 -22.39
N LEU A 24 -0.70 10.06 -21.52
CA LEU A 24 -0.92 11.50 -21.39
C LEU A 24 -0.01 12.06 -20.30
N LYS A 25 1.03 12.80 -20.69
CA LYS A 25 1.94 13.42 -19.71
C LYS A 25 1.19 14.45 -18.86
N LEU A 26 1.49 14.46 -17.57
CA LEU A 26 1.04 15.49 -16.62
C LEU A 26 2.24 16.34 -16.19
N GLY A 27 1.98 17.43 -15.44
CA GLY A 27 3.07 18.20 -14.83
C GLY A 27 3.95 17.39 -13.86
N ARG A 28 3.39 16.31 -13.29
CA ARG A 28 4.10 15.29 -12.51
C ARG A 28 3.49 13.91 -12.80
N GLY A 29 4.22 13.04 -13.50
CA GLY A 29 3.76 11.72 -13.91
C GLY A 29 2.96 11.72 -15.22
N ALA A 30 2.15 10.70 -15.40
CA ALA A 30 1.32 10.51 -16.59
C ALA A 30 0.01 9.80 -16.26
N ILE A 31 -0.93 9.83 -17.20
CA ILE A 31 -2.08 8.93 -17.24
C ILE A 31 -1.84 7.94 -18.37
N LEU A 32 -1.81 6.65 -18.05
CA LEU A 32 -1.95 5.60 -19.04
C LEU A 32 -3.42 5.52 -19.45
N TYR A 33 -3.64 5.69 -20.74
CA TYR A 33 -4.88 5.36 -21.43
C TYR A 33 -4.65 4.05 -22.17
N TRP A 34 -5.23 2.97 -21.65
CA TRP A 34 -5.09 1.65 -22.23
C TRP A 34 -6.40 1.19 -22.83
N VAL A 35 -6.42 0.98 -24.15
CA VAL A 35 -7.53 0.37 -24.88
C VAL A 35 -7.22 -1.11 -25.08
N PHE A 36 -8.19 -1.97 -24.79
CA PHE A 36 -8.03 -3.41 -24.92
C PHE A 36 -8.12 -3.83 -26.39
N ASP A 37 -7.21 -4.69 -26.82
CA ASP A 37 -7.10 -5.14 -28.21
C ASP A 37 -8.03 -6.35 -28.53
N GLU A 38 -8.79 -6.88 -27.56
CA GLU A 38 -9.69 -8.05 -27.70
C GLU A 38 -11.17 -7.74 -27.32
N PRO A 39 -12.18 -8.51 -27.80
CA PRO A 39 -12.50 -8.89 -29.18
C PRO A 39 -14.01 -8.67 -29.50
N ASP A 40 -14.71 -7.79 -28.76
CA ASP A 40 -16.09 -7.47 -29.07
C ASP A 40 -16.11 -6.21 -29.96
N GLU A 41 -16.37 -6.39 -31.25
CA GLU A 41 -16.47 -5.28 -32.21
C GLU A 41 -17.51 -4.21 -31.79
N GLU A 42 -18.37 -4.56 -30.84
CA GLU A 42 -19.44 -3.73 -30.31
C GLU A 42 -19.09 -3.05 -28.99
N THR A 43 -17.98 -3.35 -28.31
CA THR A 43 -17.67 -2.78 -27.00
C THR A 43 -16.20 -2.40 -26.86
N ALA A 44 -15.94 -1.10 -26.64
CA ALA A 44 -14.62 -0.59 -26.29
C ALA A 44 -14.46 -0.53 -24.77
N TYR A 45 -13.45 -1.24 -24.27
CA TYR A 45 -12.99 -1.14 -22.90
C TYR A 45 -11.78 -0.21 -22.83
N THR A 46 -11.72 0.61 -21.80
CA THR A 46 -10.58 1.52 -21.60
C THR A 46 -10.24 1.63 -20.13
N LEU A 47 -8.97 1.45 -19.78
CA LEU A 47 -8.46 1.62 -18.44
C LEU A 47 -7.62 2.90 -18.35
N PHE A 48 -7.94 3.75 -17.37
CA PHE A 48 -7.18 4.95 -17.04
C PHE A 48 -6.41 4.71 -15.74
N VAL A 49 -5.08 4.76 -15.83
CA VAL A 49 -4.20 4.52 -14.68
C VAL A 49 -3.29 5.71 -14.46
N ARG A 50 -3.23 6.19 -13.22
CA ARG A 50 -2.29 7.26 -12.85
C ARG A 50 -0.93 6.67 -12.56
N LEU A 51 0.09 7.18 -13.26
CA LEU A 51 1.48 6.76 -13.11
C LEU A 51 2.35 7.93 -12.64
N THR A 52 3.39 7.63 -11.88
CA THR A 52 4.55 8.50 -11.65
C THR A 52 5.43 8.57 -12.89
N ASP A 53 6.38 9.50 -12.95
CA ASP A 53 7.30 9.62 -14.09
C ASP A 53 8.11 8.33 -14.29
N LYS A 54 8.53 7.70 -13.19
CA LYS A 54 9.29 6.44 -13.21
C LYS A 54 8.45 5.27 -13.74
N GLU A 55 7.20 5.17 -13.31
CA GLU A 55 6.28 4.12 -13.77
C GLU A 55 5.90 4.33 -15.24
N ALA A 56 5.60 5.57 -15.64
CA ALA A 56 5.28 5.91 -17.02
C ALA A 56 6.42 5.57 -17.98
N HIS A 57 7.67 5.87 -17.58
CA HIS A 57 8.84 5.48 -18.35
C HIS A 57 8.99 3.95 -18.43
N ALA A 58 8.79 3.23 -17.32
CA ALA A 58 8.86 1.77 -17.32
C ALA A 58 7.79 1.11 -18.21
N VAL A 59 6.57 1.67 -18.25
CA VAL A 59 5.50 1.21 -19.16
C VAL A 59 5.85 1.51 -20.62
N HIS A 60 6.42 2.68 -20.91
CA HIS A 60 6.82 3.06 -22.26
C HIS A 60 7.94 2.17 -22.84
N GLU A 61 8.92 1.80 -22.02
CA GLU A 61 10.07 0.99 -22.46
C GLU A 61 9.77 -0.51 -22.49
N ALA A 62 8.62 -0.94 -21.97
CA ALA A 62 8.29 -2.36 -21.89
C ALA A 62 7.86 -2.93 -23.23
N ASP A 63 8.16 -4.22 -23.44
CA ASP A 63 7.60 -4.96 -24.56
C ASP A 63 6.10 -5.18 -24.33
N TYR A 64 5.29 -4.74 -25.30
CA TYR A 64 3.84 -4.86 -25.25
C TYR A 64 3.36 -6.32 -25.11
N LEU A 65 4.18 -7.29 -25.54
CA LEU A 65 3.88 -8.72 -25.41
C LEU A 65 3.90 -9.23 -23.97
N VAL A 66 4.51 -8.49 -23.04
CA VAL A 66 4.61 -8.85 -21.62
C VAL A 66 3.38 -8.42 -20.82
N GLY A 67 2.57 -7.51 -21.39
CA GLY A 67 1.42 -6.89 -20.73
C GLY A 67 1.69 -5.43 -20.39
N MET A 68 0.68 -4.57 -20.60
CA MET A 68 0.85 -3.11 -20.55
C MET A 68 1.23 -2.60 -19.15
N LEU A 69 0.71 -3.24 -18.09
CA LEU A 69 0.96 -2.84 -16.71
C LEU A 69 1.90 -3.78 -15.95
N GLU A 70 2.21 -4.96 -16.49
CA GLU A 70 3.10 -5.95 -15.88
C GLU A 70 4.41 -5.35 -15.31
N PRO A 71 5.12 -4.41 -15.99
CA PRO A 71 6.39 -3.86 -15.48
C PRO A 71 6.27 -3.05 -14.18
N VAL A 72 5.06 -2.58 -13.88
CA VAL A 72 4.77 -1.64 -12.78
C VAL A 72 3.69 -2.11 -11.82
N ARG A 73 2.88 -3.12 -12.18
CA ARG A 73 1.67 -3.54 -11.47
C ARG A 73 1.89 -3.73 -9.97
N GLY A 74 2.85 -4.58 -9.59
CA GLY A 74 3.15 -4.89 -8.19
C GLY A 74 3.74 -3.75 -7.36
N LYS A 75 4.08 -2.61 -7.98
CA LYS A 75 4.70 -1.46 -7.31
C LYS A 75 4.01 -0.12 -7.61
N LEU A 76 2.78 -0.16 -8.13
CA LEU A 76 2.02 1.04 -8.44
C LEU A 76 1.85 1.90 -7.19
N LYS A 77 2.31 3.15 -7.27
CA LYS A 77 2.07 4.15 -6.23
C LYS A 77 0.57 4.43 -6.04
N PHE A 78 -0.19 4.36 -7.13
CA PHE A 78 -1.62 4.61 -7.16
C PHE A 78 -2.34 3.42 -7.83
N PRO A 79 -2.74 2.39 -7.07
CA PRO A 79 -3.39 1.19 -7.64
C PRO A 79 -4.83 1.45 -8.11
N GLY A 80 -5.41 2.61 -7.78
CA GLY A 80 -6.74 3.00 -8.23
C GLY A 80 -6.74 3.40 -9.71
N ALA A 81 -7.70 2.86 -10.45
CA ALA A 81 -7.92 3.12 -11.86
C ALA A 81 -9.40 3.44 -12.15
N LEU A 82 -9.65 4.01 -13.32
CA LEU A 82 -11.00 4.15 -13.88
C LEU A 82 -11.14 3.22 -15.07
N LEU A 83 -12.11 2.32 -15.01
CA LEU A 83 -12.49 1.46 -16.13
C LEU A 83 -13.71 2.07 -16.79
N MET A 84 -13.56 2.40 -18.07
CA MET A 84 -14.58 2.95 -18.93
C MET A 84 -15.03 1.87 -19.92
N VAL A 85 -16.35 1.77 -20.11
CA VAL A 85 -16.98 0.86 -21.06
C VAL A 85 -17.87 1.67 -21.99
N GLN A 86 -17.63 1.55 -23.29
CA GLN A 86 -18.40 2.22 -24.33
C GLN A 86 -18.86 1.22 -25.38
N HIS A 87 -20.18 1.09 -25.53
CA HIS A 87 -20.76 0.29 -26.60
C HIS A 87 -20.78 1.08 -27.93
N ARG A 88 -20.36 0.45 -29.01
CA ARG A 88 -20.35 0.99 -30.37
C ARG A 88 -21.77 1.36 -30.78
N GLY A 89 -21.93 2.56 -31.34
CA GLY A 89 -23.24 3.11 -31.70
C GLY A 89 -24.07 3.64 -30.51
N SER A 90 -23.65 3.40 -29.26
CA SER A 90 -24.26 4.01 -28.08
C SER A 90 -23.55 5.30 -27.71
N LYS A 91 -24.32 6.30 -27.28
CA LYS A 91 -23.79 7.51 -26.62
C LYS A 91 -23.57 7.31 -25.12
N LYS A 92 -23.94 6.15 -24.58
CA LYS A 92 -23.78 5.84 -23.16
C LYS A 92 -22.37 5.35 -22.89
N ILE A 93 -21.75 5.94 -21.88
CA ILE A 93 -20.45 5.56 -21.36
C ILE A 93 -20.67 5.17 -19.91
N ALA A 94 -20.27 3.95 -19.53
CA ALA A 94 -20.21 3.54 -18.14
C ALA A 94 -18.79 3.74 -17.63
N VAL A 95 -18.65 4.23 -16.40
CA VAL A 95 -17.34 4.44 -15.76
C VAL A 95 -17.41 3.92 -14.35
N ARG A 96 -16.51 2.99 -14.03
CA ARG A 96 -16.37 2.42 -12.70
C ARG A 96 -14.96 2.57 -12.15
N ARG A 97 -14.87 2.59 -10.83
CA ARG A 97 -13.57 2.44 -10.16
C ARG A 97 -13.10 0.99 -10.28
N PHE A 98 -11.81 0.83 -10.43
CA PHE A 98 -11.14 -0.45 -10.46
C PHE A 98 -9.87 -0.37 -9.61
N ILE A 99 -9.56 -1.43 -8.88
CA ILE A 99 -8.31 -1.54 -8.11
C ILE A 99 -7.44 -2.54 -8.84
N ILE A 100 -6.26 -2.09 -9.26
CA ILE A 100 -5.30 -2.95 -9.95
C ILE A 100 -4.65 -3.86 -8.88
N PRO A 101 -4.79 -5.18 -9.01
CA PRO A 101 -4.16 -6.12 -8.08
C PRO A 101 -2.64 -6.09 -8.22
N SER A 102 -1.90 -6.33 -7.14
CA SER A 102 -0.43 -6.27 -7.14
C SER A 102 0.24 -7.55 -7.63
N ASP A 103 -0.34 -8.71 -7.30
CA ASP A 103 0.37 -10.00 -7.32
C ASP A 103 -0.28 -11.05 -8.22
N ASP A 104 -1.36 -10.69 -8.93
CA ASP A 104 -2.05 -11.59 -9.86
C ASP A 104 -1.20 -11.79 -11.13
N SER A 105 -1.43 -12.88 -11.85
CA SER A 105 -0.87 -13.05 -13.20
C SER A 105 -1.53 -12.10 -14.20
N GLU A 106 -0.86 -11.77 -15.32
CA GLU A 106 -1.46 -10.93 -16.37
C GLU A 106 -2.79 -11.51 -16.87
N TYR A 107 -2.86 -12.83 -16.99
CA TYR A 107 -4.08 -13.53 -17.39
C TYR A 107 -5.23 -13.35 -16.39
N GLU A 108 -4.97 -13.51 -15.08
CA GLU A 108 -5.98 -13.30 -14.04
C GLU A 108 -6.43 -11.84 -13.99
N PHE A 109 -5.47 -10.91 -14.07
CA PHE A 109 -5.75 -9.48 -14.09
C PHE A 109 -6.63 -9.06 -15.28
N VAL A 110 -6.32 -9.55 -16.50
CA VAL A 110 -7.13 -9.26 -17.69
C VAL A 110 -8.54 -9.85 -17.54
N ASN A 111 -8.67 -11.07 -17.01
CA ASN A 111 -9.98 -11.68 -16.75
C ASN A 111 -10.81 -10.89 -15.75
N ASP A 112 -10.21 -10.47 -14.63
CA ASP A 112 -10.87 -9.65 -13.63
C ASP A 112 -11.36 -8.32 -14.21
N LEU A 113 -10.60 -7.76 -15.15
CA LEU A 113 -10.95 -6.54 -15.82
C LEU A 113 -12.11 -6.73 -16.81
N ILE A 114 -12.10 -7.79 -17.63
CA ILE A 114 -13.20 -8.15 -18.53
C ILE A 114 -14.47 -8.42 -17.71
N TYR A 115 -14.34 -9.19 -16.64
CA TYR A 115 -15.42 -9.45 -15.70
C TYR A 115 -15.94 -8.12 -15.15
N ALA A 116 -15.06 -7.25 -14.64
CA ALA A 116 -15.44 -5.93 -14.16
C ALA A 116 -16.17 -5.08 -15.21
N ALA A 117 -15.74 -5.13 -16.46
CA ALA A 117 -16.36 -4.39 -17.55
C ALA A 117 -17.76 -4.92 -17.88
N SER A 118 -17.97 -6.24 -17.86
CA SER A 118 -19.28 -6.86 -18.14
C SER A 118 -20.39 -6.46 -17.16
N TYR A 119 -20.04 -6.08 -15.92
CA TYR A 119 -21.00 -5.60 -14.92
C TYR A 119 -21.21 -4.08 -14.94
N ALA A 120 -20.32 -3.33 -15.60
CA ALA A 120 -20.47 -1.86 -15.73
C ALA A 120 -21.63 -1.48 -16.66
N SER A 121 -22.04 -2.38 -17.56
CA SER A 121 -23.20 -2.17 -18.44
C SER A 121 -24.55 -2.32 -17.72
N ASP A 122 -24.57 -2.91 -16.52
CA ASP A 122 -25.77 -3.15 -15.72
C ASP A 122 -25.84 -2.13 -14.55
N TYR A 123 -26.28 -0.91 -14.87
CA TYR A 123 -26.31 0.29 -13.98
C TYR A 123 -26.90 0.04 -12.57
N ASN A 124 -27.79 -0.95 -12.40
CA ASN A 124 -28.41 -1.31 -11.12
C ASN A 124 -27.56 -2.26 -10.25
N LYS A 125 -26.58 -2.96 -10.84
CA LYS A 125 -25.64 -3.83 -10.12
C LYS A 125 -24.37 -3.09 -9.68
N GLU A 126 -24.05 -1.96 -10.34
CA GLU A 126 -22.84 -1.17 -10.11
C GLU A 126 -22.68 -0.68 -8.68
N VAL A 127 -23.77 -0.23 -8.03
CA VAL A 127 -23.73 0.22 -6.63
C VAL A 127 -23.42 -0.95 -5.68
N ASN A 128 -23.92 -2.15 -5.99
CA ASN A 128 -23.78 -3.31 -5.11
C ASN A 128 -22.41 -3.99 -5.25
N PHE A 129 -21.84 -4.06 -6.46
CA PHE A 129 -20.57 -4.77 -6.68
C PHE A 129 -19.36 -3.99 -6.16
N GLY A 130 -19.35 -2.66 -6.36
CA GLY A 130 -18.32 -1.79 -5.79
C GLY A 130 -18.31 -1.87 -4.25
N LEU A 131 -19.49 -1.78 -3.63
CA LEU A 131 -19.62 -1.91 -2.18
C LEU A 131 -19.31 -3.32 -1.66
N ALA A 132 -19.63 -4.39 -2.41
CA ALA A 132 -19.38 -5.76 -1.98
C ALA A 132 -17.89 -6.13 -2.07
N ALA A 133 -17.21 -5.77 -3.17
CA ALA A 133 -15.77 -5.97 -3.32
C ALA A 133 -14.99 -5.11 -2.32
N ASP A 134 -15.38 -3.84 -2.15
CA ASP A 134 -14.81 -2.96 -1.13
C ASP A 134 -15.05 -3.53 0.28
N SER A 135 -16.23 -4.09 0.56
CA SER A 135 -16.57 -4.71 1.85
C SER A 135 -15.77 -5.97 2.15
N HIS A 136 -15.53 -6.84 1.15
CA HIS A 136 -14.69 -8.02 1.32
C HIS A 136 -13.23 -7.64 1.61
N ASN A 137 -12.65 -6.76 0.79
CA ASN A 137 -11.27 -6.31 0.98
C ASN A 137 -11.09 -5.54 2.30
N LEU A 138 -12.08 -4.75 2.70
CA LEU A 138 -12.09 -4.09 4.01
C LEU A 138 -12.22 -5.07 5.17
N ARG A 139 -13.04 -6.14 5.04
CA ARG A 139 -13.14 -7.20 6.06
C ARG A 139 -11.83 -7.96 6.21
N ASP A 140 -11.18 -8.32 5.12
CA ASP A 140 -9.91 -9.05 5.16
C ASP A 140 -8.83 -8.19 5.83
N LYS A 141 -8.75 -6.89 5.46
CA LYS A 141 -7.88 -5.92 6.14
C LYS A 141 -8.22 -5.74 7.62
N MET A 142 -9.50 -5.69 7.97
CA MET A 142 -9.94 -5.57 9.37
C MET A 142 -9.48 -6.79 10.17
N THR A 143 -9.66 -8.00 9.61
CA THR A 143 -9.28 -9.25 10.25
C THR A 143 -7.77 -9.35 10.42
N GLN A 144 -7.00 -8.92 9.42
CA GLN A 144 -5.53 -8.82 9.50
C GLN A 144 -5.09 -7.83 10.58
N LEU A 145 -5.66 -6.63 10.60
CA LEU A 145 -5.32 -5.61 11.60
C LEU A 145 -5.71 -6.04 13.02
N GLU A 146 -6.80 -6.79 13.18
CA GLU A 146 -7.20 -7.35 14.48
C GLU A 146 -6.20 -8.41 14.94
N THR A 147 -5.74 -9.29 14.06
CA THR A 147 -4.72 -10.29 14.39
C THR A 147 -3.37 -9.65 14.74
N GLU A 148 -2.93 -8.66 13.96
CA GLU A 148 -1.71 -7.87 14.27
C GLU A 148 -1.83 -7.14 15.62
N LYS A 149 -2.99 -6.54 15.90
CA LYS A 149 -3.27 -5.88 17.19
C LYS A 149 -3.18 -6.86 18.35
N TRP A 150 -3.73 -8.06 18.22
CA TRP A 150 -3.64 -9.09 19.27
C TRP A 150 -2.20 -9.54 19.50
N ALA A 151 -1.42 -9.74 18.43
CA ALA A 151 -0.02 -10.12 18.52
C ALA A 151 0.82 -9.04 19.25
N LEU A 152 0.66 -7.77 18.86
CA LEU A 152 1.36 -6.65 19.49
C LEU A 152 0.97 -6.45 20.96
N GLN A 153 -0.29 -6.71 21.32
CA GLN A 153 -0.74 -6.66 22.70
C GLN A 153 -0.13 -7.78 23.55
N ALA A 154 0.01 -8.98 23.00
CA ALA A 154 0.68 -10.10 23.66
C ALA A 154 2.16 -9.77 23.91
N GLU A 155 2.87 -9.28 22.89
CA GLU A 155 4.27 -8.86 23.00
C GLU A 155 4.46 -7.75 24.04
N THR A 156 3.56 -6.76 24.06
CA THR A 156 3.59 -5.67 25.05
C THR A 156 3.44 -6.21 26.48
N ARG A 157 2.57 -7.20 26.70
CA ARG A 157 2.39 -7.82 28.03
C ARG A 157 3.64 -8.59 28.44
N GLU A 158 4.24 -9.33 27.50
CA GLU A 158 5.47 -10.07 27.76
C GLU A 158 6.64 -9.14 28.11
N LEU A 159 6.83 -8.07 27.34
CA LEU A 159 7.86 -7.06 27.59
C LEU A 159 7.66 -6.36 28.94
N LYS A 160 6.40 -6.06 29.32
CA LYS A 160 6.10 -5.52 30.66
C LYS A 160 6.46 -6.49 31.77
N ALA A 161 6.14 -7.78 31.61
CA ALA A 161 6.50 -8.81 32.59
C ALA A 161 8.03 -8.98 32.71
N LYS A 162 8.75 -9.00 31.58
CA LYS A 162 10.23 -9.02 31.56
C LYS A 162 10.81 -7.79 32.27
N THR A 163 10.27 -6.61 32.00
CA THR A 163 10.71 -5.36 32.64
C THR A 163 10.49 -5.41 34.14
N HIS A 164 9.35 -5.92 34.60
CA HIS A 164 9.06 -6.06 36.03
C HIS A 164 10.04 -7.02 36.72
N ARG A 165 10.28 -8.20 36.13
CA ARG A 165 11.26 -9.19 36.64
C ARG A 165 12.67 -8.61 36.72
N LEU A 166 13.09 -7.85 35.70
CA LEU A 166 14.40 -7.20 35.71
C LEU A 166 14.51 -6.13 36.81
N LYS A 167 13.45 -5.34 37.03
CA LYS A 167 13.40 -4.37 38.14
C LYS A 167 13.48 -5.04 39.50
N GLU A 168 12.74 -6.13 39.73
CA GLU A 168 12.82 -6.91 40.97
C GLU A 168 14.22 -7.48 41.19
N ARG A 169 14.84 -8.03 40.14
CA ARG A 169 16.18 -8.59 40.21
C ARG A 169 17.23 -7.51 40.51
N LEU A 170 17.10 -6.32 39.91
CA LEU A 170 17.94 -5.17 40.23
C LEU A 170 17.78 -4.72 41.69
N ALA A 171 16.54 -4.65 42.19
CA ALA A 171 16.28 -4.29 43.58
C ALA A 171 16.90 -5.28 44.58
N ARG A 172 16.81 -6.60 44.30
CA ARG A 172 17.45 -7.63 45.13
C ARG A 172 18.97 -7.51 45.11
N LEU A 173 19.57 -7.35 43.93
CA LEU A 173 21.03 -7.17 43.82
C LEU A 173 21.51 -5.92 44.57
N ALA A 174 20.73 -4.84 44.56
CA ALA A 174 21.04 -3.64 45.33
C ALA A 174 20.97 -3.88 46.86
N ASP A 175 19.95 -4.61 47.35
CA ASP A 175 19.86 -4.97 48.77
C ASP A 175 21.01 -5.92 49.20
N ASP A 176 21.33 -6.91 48.36
CA ASP A 176 22.42 -7.85 48.60
C ASP A 176 23.78 -7.13 48.66
N GLN A 177 24.04 -6.19 47.74
CA GLN A 177 25.25 -5.36 47.81
C GLN A 177 25.30 -4.50 49.08
N LEU A 178 24.19 -3.84 49.44
CA LEU A 178 24.12 -3.01 50.64
C LEU A 178 24.40 -3.83 51.91
N ARG A 179 23.86 -5.06 51.99
CA ARG A 179 24.15 -5.98 53.09
C ARG A 179 25.60 -6.44 53.11
N ALA A 180 26.19 -6.71 51.95
CA ALA A 180 27.58 -7.15 51.83
C ALA A 180 28.58 -6.06 52.26
N THR A 181 28.31 -4.78 51.95
CA THR A 181 29.20 -3.66 52.30
C THR A 181 29.01 -3.13 53.72
N LYS A 182 27.90 -3.48 54.39
CA LYS A 182 27.57 -2.98 55.73
C LYS A 182 28.62 -3.34 56.82
N PRO A 183 29.18 -4.56 56.87
CA PRO A 183 30.23 -4.91 57.83
C PRO A 183 31.52 -4.13 57.58
N GLU A 184 31.88 -3.91 56.32
CA GLU A 184 33.08 -3.16 55.93
C GLU A 184 32.97 -1.68 56.35
N ILE A 185 31.80 -1.08 56.15
CA ILE A 185 31.51 0.29 56.62
C ILE A 185 31.57 0.36 58.15
N GLN A 186 30.96 -0.59 58.86
CA GLN A 186 31.00 -0.63 60.33
C GLN A 186 32.41 -0.82 60.88
N LEU A 187 33.24 -1.63 60.21
CA LEU A 187 34.64 -1.82 60.55
C LEU A 187 35.43 -0.52 60.36
N ALA A 188 35.25 0.15 59.21
CA ALA A 188 35.90 1.43 58.90
C ALA A 188 35.51 2.53 59.89
N GLU A 189 34.23 2.63 60.26
CA GLU A 189 33.74 3.57 61.28
C GLU A 189 34.34 3.28 62.67
N SER A 190 34.44 2.00 63.04
CA SER A 190 35.00 1.58 64.34
C SER A 190 36.49 1.91 64.43
N LEU A 191 37.25 1.67 63.34
CA LEU A 191 38.66 2.04 63.24
C LEU A 191 38.86 3.56 63.28
N GLY A 192 38.01 4.33 62.60
CA GLY A 192 38.05 5.79 62.63
C GLY A 192 37.85 6.37 64.04
N ARG A 193 36.93 5.80 64.83
CA ARG A 193 36.73 6.21 66.24
C ARG A 193 37.92 5.88 67.12
N LEU A 194 38.56 4.72 66.94
CA LEU A 194 39.76 4.34 67.70
C LEU A 194 40.93 5.30 67.44
N VAL A 195 41.13 5.71 66.18
CA VAL A 195 42.17 6.68 65.82
C VAL A 195 41.90 8.06 66.40
N SER A 196 40.64 8.50 66.46
CA SER A 196 40.27 9.80 67.05
C SER A 196 40.35 9.85 68.57
N VAL A 197 40.34 8.71 69.27
CA VAL A 197 40.48 8.65 70.74
C VAL A 197 41.94 8.54 71.16
N ALA A 198 42.82 8.10 70.25
CA ALA A 198 44.26 8.00 70.47
C ALA A 198 45.05 9.26 70.05
N SER A 199 44.37 10.28 69.53
CA SER A 199 44.92 11.60 69.15
C SER A 199 44.52 12.67 70.15
#